data_AF-A0A2M8SYY8-F1
#
_entry.id   AF-A0A2M8SYY8-F1
#
_cell.length_a   1.000
_cell.length_b   1.000
_cell.length_c   1.000
_cell.angle_alpha   90.00
_cell.angle_beta   90.00
_cell.angle_gamma   90.00
#
_symmetry.space_group_name_H-M   'P 1'
#
loop_
_entity.id
_entity.type
_entity.pdbx_description
1 polymer ?
#
loop_
_entity_poly.entity_id
_entity_poly.type
_entity_poly.pdbx_seq_one_letter_code
_entity_poly.pdbx_strand_id
1 'polypeptide(L)'
;MQKDHVGTVYELLDEAVIIIKNELQISYIEALAEAGEMYFLEKADQLKLPDKKAEQIQALLEKAEFGTYEHEWVRKAFQLAVLKGLKDISHPNRQMTPDTIGLFISYLVNKFMADKKELTVLDPAVGTGNLLFTVLNQLSEKTANSYGIEIDDVLLKIAYAQANLLKKELELFHQDSLEPLFIDPVDTVICDLPVGYYPNDEGAEAFELKADEGHSFAHHLFIEQSVKHTKPGGYLFFMIPNQLFESSQSDKLKQFFKDKVHINALLQLPKSIFKDEAHAKSILVLQKKGEETKAPSQILLANLPSFSNQKPMLDIMAQMDTWFKKEK
;
A
#
# COMPACT_ATOMS: atom_id res chain seq x y z
N MET A 1 -11.04 -29.02 16.17
CA MET A 1 -11.29 -27.66 15.63
C MET A 1 -9.95 -26.98 15.52
N GLN A 2 -9.58 -26.52 14.32
CA GLN A 2 -8.37 -25.70 14.15
C GLN A 2 -8.60 -24.40 14.92
N LYS A 3 -7.66 -23.98 15.77
CA LYS A 3 -7.77 -22.75 16.55
C LYS A 3 -7.80 -21.57 15.57
N ASP A 4 -8.84 -20.75 15.61
CA ASP A 4 -8.93 -19.55 14.77
C ASP A 4 -8.01 -18.46 15.33
N HIS A 5 -6.75 -18.52 14.93
CA HIS A 5 -5.72 -17.60 15.40
C HIS A 5 -5.98 -16.16 14.95
N VAL A 6 -6.50 -15.96 13.73
CA VAL A 6 -6.84 -14.62 13.22
C VAL A 6 -8.00 -14.03 14.03
N GLY A 7 -9.06 -14.82 14.23
CA GLY A 7 -10.21 -14.43 15.05
C GLY A 7 -9.80 -14.09 16.48
N THR A 8 -8.93 -14.89 17.10
CA THR A 8 -8.43 -14.65 18.46
C THR A 8 -7.69 -13.31 18.58
N VAL A 9 -6.76 -13.01 17.66
CA VAL A 9 -6.01 -11.74 17.66
C VAL A 9 -6.95 -10.58 17.36
N TYR A 10 -7.87 -10.75 16.42
CA TYR A 10 -8.86 -9.73 16.07
C TYR A 10 -9.80 -9.40 17.24
N GLU A 11 -10.26 -10.40 18.00
CA GLU A 11 -11.11 -10.20 19.18
C GLU A 11 -10.40 -9.38 20.27
N LEU A 12 -9.13 -9.69 20.54
CA LEU A 12 -8.30 -8.93 21.48
C LEU A 12 -8.16 -7.46 21.02
N LEU A 13 -7.82 -7.25 19.74
CA LEU A 13 -7.75 -5.92 19.14
C LEU A 13 -9.10 -5.18 19.27
N ASP A 14 -10.19 -5.80 18.83
CA ASP A 14 -11.51 -5.17 18.79
C ASP A 14 -12.02 -4.81 20.20
N GLU A 15 -11.81 -5.68 21.19
CA GLU A 15 -12.21 -5.40 22.58
C GLU A 15 -11.45 -4.19 23.13
N ALA A 16 -10.12 -4.14 22.94
CA ALA A 16 -9.30 -2.99 23.34
C ALA A 16 -9.74 -1.71 22.62
N VAL A 17 -9.95 -1.79 21.31
CA VAL A 17 -10.40 -0.65 20.49
C VAL A 17 -11.75 -0.12 20.96
N ILE A 18 -12.72 -0.98 21.27
CA ILE A 18 -14.03 -0.56 21.76
C ILE A 18 -13.91 0.17 23.10
N ILE A 19 -13.06 -0.32 24.02
CA ILE A 19 -12.80 0.35 25.30
C ILE A 19 -12.19 1.72 25.05
N ILE A 20 -11.07 1.79 24.33
CA ILE A 20 -10.32 3.02 24.07
C ILE A 20 -11.20 4.05 23.34
N LYS A 21 -11.91 3.63 22.30
CA LYS A 21 -12.84 4.46 21.54
C LYS A 21 -13.87 5.15 22.45
N ASN A 22 -14.48 4.39 23.35
CA ASN A 22 -15.54 4.90 24.21
C ASN A 22 -15.00 5.78 25.34
N GLU A 23 -13.85 5.45 25.93
CA GLU A 23 -13.29 6.24 27.02
C GLU A 23 -12.63 7.53 26.53
N LEU A 24 -11.97 7.50 25.36
CA LEU A 24 -11.31 8.67 24.78
C LEU A 24 -12.22 9.48 23.83
N GLN A 25 -13.42 8.98 23.53
CA GLN A 25 -14.40 9.62 22.63
C GLN A 25 -13.84 9.90 21.22
N ILE A 26 -13.02 8.97 20.73
CA ILE A 26 -12.41 9.02 19.39
C ILE A 26 -13.12 8.05 18.44
N SER A 27 -12.77 8.07 17.17
CA SER A 27 -13.25 7.11 16.18
C SER A 27 -12.67 5.71 16.42
N TYR A 28 -13.27 4.69 15.78
CA TYR A 28 -12.74 3.32 15.85
C TYR A 28 -11.33 3.23 15.25
N ILE A 29 -11.05 3.95 14.16
CA ILE A 29 -9.76 3.87 13.47
C ILE A 29 -8.65 4.57 14.28
N GLU A 30 -8.96 5.68 14.94
CA GLU A 30 -8.03 6.33 15.88
C GLU A 30 -7.77 5.42 17.09
N ALA A 31 -8.80 4.81 17.66
CA ALA A 31 -8.63 3.86 18.76
C ALA A 31 -7.86 2.59 18.34
N LEU A 32 -7.93 2.17 17.07
CA LEU A 32 -7.10 1.09 16.53
C LEU A 32 -5.62 1.46 16.47
N ALA A 33 -5.30 2.71 16.11
CA ALA A 33 -3.93 3.20 16.15
C ALA A 33 -3.36 3.14 17.59
N GLU A 34 -4.13 3.66 18.55
CA GLU A 34 -3.77 3.65 19.97
C GLU A 34 -3.65 2.22 20.54
N ALA A 35 -4.60 1.33 20.22
CA ALA A 35 -4.55 -0.07 20.63
C ALA A 35 -3.34 -0.81 20.03
N GLY A 36 -3.02 -0.54 18.76
CA GLY A 36 -1.88 -1.16 18.10
C GLY A 36 -0.55 -0.79 18.76
N GLU A 37 -0.35 0.49 19.08
CA GLU A 37 0.83 0.95 19.81
C GLU A 37 0.87 0.36 21.23
N MET A 38 -0.26 0.33 21.93
CA MET A 38 -0.40 -0.28 23.25
C MET A 38 0.04 -1.76 23.25
N TYR A 39 -0.41 -2.55 22.28
CA TYR A 39 -0.01 -3.96 22.15
C TYR A 39 1.46 -4.14 21.78
N PHE A 40 2.01 -3.23 20.98
CA PHE A 40 3.44 -3.27 20.66
C PHE A 40 4.31 -2.94 21.89
N LEU A 41 3.98 -1.87 22.61
CA LEU A 41 4.74 -1.42 23.78
C LEU A 41 4.49 -2.30 25.01
N GLU A 42 3.48 -3.19 24.95
CA GLU A 42 2.98 -4.00 26.06
C GLU A 42 2.60 -3.14 27.28
N LYS A 43 2.12 -1.92 27.04
CA LYS A 43 1.81 -0.90 28.06
C LYS A 43 0.66 -0.01 27.64
N ALA A 44 -0.08 0.47 28.64
CA ALA A 44 -1.24 1.34 28.46
C ALA A 44 -1.11 2.71 29.16
N ASP A 45 0.08 3.07 29.65
CA ASP A 45 0.31 4.29 30.45
C ASP A 45 -0.07 5.59 29.71
N GLN A 46 0.02 5.58 28.37
CA GLN A 46 -0.36 6.69 27.50
C GLN A 46 -1.89 6.89 27.43
N LEU A 47 -2.67 5.86 27.74
CA LEU A 47 -4.12 5.87 27.66
C LEU A 47 -4.69 6.38 28.99
N LYS A 48 -5.30 7.58 28.96
CA LYS A 48 -5.96 8.18 30.12
C LYS A 48 -7.30 7.49 30.40
N LEU A 49 -7.26 6.32 31.02
CA LEU A 49 -8.42 5.47 31.29
C LEU A 49 -8.81 5.50 32.78
N PRO A 50 -10.11 5.39 33.12
CA PRO A 50 -10.54 5.14 34.50
C PRO A 50 -10.02 3.81 35.03
N ASP A 51 -9.77 3.69 36.34
CA ASP A 51 -9.16 2.50 36.98
C ASP A 51 -9.78 1.17 36.51
N LYS A 52 -11.11 1.08 36.54
CA LYS A 52 -11.84 -0.12 36.10
C LYS A 52 -11.56 -0.49 34.64
N LYS A 53 -11.35 0.48 33.77
CA LYS A 53 -11.05 0.27 32.34
C LYS A 53 -9.58 -0.02 32.11
N ALA A 54 -8.70 0.60 32.89
CA ALA A 54 -7.28 0.26 32.91
C ALA A 54 -7.07 -1.21 33.31
N GLU A 55 -7.80 -1.72 34.33
CA GLU A 55 -7.78 -3.14 34.70
C GLU A 55 -8.23 -4.07 33.56
N GLN A 56 -9.27 -3.68 32.80
CA GLN A 56 -9.73 -4.44 31.64
C GLN A 56 -8.67 -4.49 30.53
N ILE A 57 -8.03 -3.36 30.24
CA ILE A 57 -6.94 -3.27 29.25
C ILE A 57 -5.73 -4.08 29.70
N GLN A 58 -5.36 -4.03 30.96
CA GLN A 58 -4.26 -4.82 31.52
C GLN A 58 -4.53 -6.33 31.34
N ALA A 59 -5.75 -6.78 31.62
CA ALA A 59 -6.14 -8.17 31.38
C ALA A 59 -6.11 -8.58 29.90
N LEU A 60 -6.29 -7.63 28.97
CA LEU A 60 -6.14 -7.88 27.53
C LEU A 60 -4.67 -7.97 27.12
N LEU A 61 -3.81 -7.10 27.65
CA LEU A 61 -2.36 -7.15 27.43
C LEU A 61 -1.77 -8.49 27.90
N GLU A 62 -2.14 -8.95 29.09
CA GLU A 62 -1.67 -10.23 29.65
C GLU A 62 -2.07 -11.45 28.80
N LYS A 63 -3.20 -11.36 28.09
CA LYS A 63 -3.64 -12.42 27.16
C LYS A 63 -3.00 -12.30 25.78
N ALA A 64 -2.52 -11.12 25.42
CA ALA A 64 -2.03 -10.82 24.10
C ALA A 64 -0.59 -11.27 23.94
N GLU A 65 -0.41 -12.51 23.51
CA GLU A 65 0.90 -13.05 23.14
C GLU A 65 1.25 -12.73 21.68
N PHE A 66 0.99 -11.51 21.17
CA PHE A 66 1.09 -11.21 19.73
C PHE A 66 2.45 -11.56 19.12
N GLY A 67 3.53 -11.44 19.90
CA GLY A 67 4.88 -11.82 19.48
C GLY A 67 5.11 -13.32 19.26
N THR A 68 4.17 -14.20 19.68
CA THR A 68 4.22 -15.66 19.47
C THR A 68 3.35 -16.14 18.31
N TYR A 69 2.44 -15.29 17.81
CA TYR A 69 1.62 -15.60 16.64
C TYR A 69 2.43 -15.45 15.36
N GLU A 70 2.09 -16.24 14.34
CA GLU A 70 2.58 -16.01 12.98
C GLU A 70 2.23 -14.59 12.54
N HIS A 71 3.21 -13.89 11.96
CA HIS A 71 3.05 -12.49 11.54
C HIS A 71 1.83 -12.31 10.63
N GLU A 72 1.57 -13.29 9.76
CA GLU A 72 0.43 -13.27 8.85
C GLU A 72 -0.93 -13.29 9.56
N TRP A 73 -1.02 -13.92 10.74
CA TRP A 73 -2.25 -13.91 11.53
C TRP A 73 -2.51 -12.55 12.15
N VAL A 74 -1.46 -11.92 12.70
CA VAL A 74 -1.54 -10.57 13.26
C VAL A 74 -1.92 -9.56 12.18
N ARG A 75 -1.25 -9.60 11.02
CA ARG A 75 -1.55 -8.72 9.87
C ARG A 75 -3.01 -8.85 9.43
N LYS A 76 -3.53 -10.07 9.29
CA LYS A 76 -4.94 -10.31 8.91
C LYS A 76 -5.93 -9.83 9.95
N ALA A 77 -5.60 -9.94 11.24
CA ALA A 77 -6.43 -9.38 12.30
C ALA A 77 -6.50 -7.85 12.23
N PHE A 78 -5.38 -7.16 12.00
CA PHE A 78 -5.35 -5.73 11.74
C PHE A 78 -6.17 -5.37 10.49
N GLN A 79 -6.06 -6.13 9.41
CA GLN A 79 -6.88 -5.94 8.21
C GLN A 79 -8.38 -5.98 8.53
N LEU A 80 -8.86 -6.95 9.33
CA LEU A 80 -10.26 -7.00 9.74
C LEU A 80 -10.67 -5.78 10.57
N ALA A 81 -9.81 -5.35 11.51
CA ALA A 81 -10.04 -4.17 12.33
C ALA A 81 -10.08 -2.87 11.50
N VAL A 82 -9.15 -2.70 10.55
CA VAL A 82 -9.13 -1.56 9.62
C VAL A 82 -10.39 -1.54 8.76
N LEU A 83 -10.81 -2.68 8.21
CA LEU A 83 -12.05 -2.78 7.43
C LEU A 83 -13.29 -2.40 8.25
N LYS A 84 -13.33 -2.78 9.53
CA LYS A 84 -14.38 -2.35 10.46
C LYS A 84 -14.33 -0.85 10.70
N GLY A 85 -13.15 -0.29 10.96
CA GLY A 85 -12.96 1.14 11.25
C GLY A 85 -13.26 2.07 10.08
N LEU A 86 -13.05 1.61 8.84
CA LEU A 86 -13.21 2.41 7.63
C LEU A 86 -14.53 2.15 6.89
N LYS A 87 -15.44 1.33 7.43
CA LYS A 87 -16.62 0.81 6.73
C LYS A 87 -17.58 1.90 6.23
N ASP A 88 -17.86 2.90 7.06
CA ASP A 88 -19.04 3.77 6.89
C ASP A 88 -18.72 5.23 6.47
N ILE A 89 -17.46 5.69 6.55
CA ILE A 89 -17.13 7.13 6.39
C ILE A 89 -15.79 7.37 5.63
N SER A 90 -15.07 6.33 5.20
CA SER A 90 -13.72 6.55 4.63
C SER A 90 -13.78 7.15 3.22
N HIS A 91 -13.10 8.29 3.06
CA HIS A 91 -12.78 8.86 1.74
C HIS A 91 -12.06 7.79 0.89
N PRO A 92 -12.33 7.65 -0.42
CA PRO A 92 -11.74 6.59 -1.25
C PRO A 92 -10.21 6.49 -1.15
N ASN A 93 -9.50 7.62 -1.04
CA ASN A 93 -8.04 7.67 -0.87
C ASN A 93 -7.52 7.19 0.50
N ARG A 94 -8.39 6.96 1.49
CA ARG A 94 -8.03 6.40 2.80
C ARG A 94 -8.36 4.93 2.92
N GLN A 95 -8.91 4.32 1.87
CA GLN A 95 -9.25 2.91 1.89
C GLN A 95 -7.98 2.07 1.79
N MET A 96 -7.90 1.05 2.64
CA MET A 96 -6.81 0.08 2.61
C MET A 96 -6.90 -0.79 1.36
N THR A 97 -5.76 -1.00 0.69
CA THR A 97 -5.64 -1.94 -0.42
C THR A 97 -5.96 -3.38 0.03
N PRO A 98 -6.97 -4.04 -0.57
CA PRO A 98 -7.32 -5.42 -0.23
C PRO A 98 -6.18 -6.41 -0.47
N ASP A 99 -6.12 -7.45 0.37
CA ASP A 99 -5.10 -8.50 0.31
C ASP A 99 -4.96 -9.14 -1.07
N THR A 100 -6.08 -9.42 -1.74
CA THR A 100 -6.03 -10.09 -3.04
C THR A 100 -5.29 -9.27 -4.09
N ILE A 101 -5.42 -7.93 -4.02
CA ILE A 101 -4.66 -7.04 -4.89
C ILE A 101 -3.19 -7.00 -4.46
N GLY A 102 -2.93 -6.88 -3.15
CA GLY A 102 -1.56 -6.90 -2.61
C GLY A 102 -0.77 -8.16 -2.97
N LEU A 103 -1.41 -9.33 -2.90
CA LEU A 103 -0.82 -10.62 -3.31
C LEU A 103 -0.52 -10.66 -4.80
N PHE A 104 -1.39 -10.09 -5.64
CA PHE A 104 -1.17 -10.04 -7.08
C PHE A 104 -0.04 -9.05 -7.43
N ILE A 105 0.03 -7.89 -6.78
CA ILE A 105 1.15 -6.95 -6.90
C ILE A 105 2.45 -7.63 -6.45
N SER A 106 2.44 -8.36 -5.34
CA SER A 106 3.61 -9.13 -4.89
C SER A 106 4.07 -10.16 -5.93
N TYR A 107 3.15 -10.91 -6.55
CA TYR A 107 3.48 -11.81 -7.65
C TYR A 107 4.19 -11.07 -8.79
N LEU A 108 3.69 -9.89 -9.18
CA LEU A 108 4.34 -9.07 -10.21
C LEU A 108 5.72 -8.61 -9.77
N VAL A 109 5.86 -8.09 -8.55
CA VAL A 109 7.16 -7.65 -8.00
C VAL A 109 8.17 -8.80 -8.06
N ASN A 110 7.81 -9.99 -7.58
CA ASN A 110 8.69 -11.17 -7.64
C ASN A 110 9.06 -11.57 -9.07
N LYS A 111 8.15 -11.41 -10.05
CA LYS A 111 8.44 -11.73 -11.47
C LYS A 111 9.37 -10.72 -12.13
N PHE A 112 9.13 -9.43 -11.93
CA PHE A 112 9.92 -8.36 -12.54
C PHE A 112 11.26 -8.13 -11.85
N MET A 113 11.39 -8.50 -10.57
CA MET A 113 12.58 -8.28 -9.74
C MET A 113 13.36 -9.57 -9.45
N ALA A 114 13.09 -10.67 -10.16
CA ALA A 114 13.64 -12.01 -9.86
C ALA A 114 15.19 -12.09 -9.82
N ASP A 115 15.88 -11.24 -10.59
CA ASP A 115 17.36 -11.24 -10.67
C ASP A 115 18.04 -10.48 -9.53
N LYS A 116 17.27 -9.84 -8.63
CA LYS A 116 17.79 -9.00 -7.55
C LYS A 116 17.86 -9.78 -6.25
N LYS A 117 19.06 -9.97 -5.71
CA LYS A 117 19.26 -10.68 -4.42
C LYS A 117 18.76 -9.90 -3.20
N GLU A 118 18.77 -8.58 -3.32
CA GLU A 118 18.35 -7.65 -2.28
C GLU A 118 17.53 -6.53 -2.91
N LEU A 119 16.43 -6.16 -2.25
CA LEU A 119 15.47 -5.17 -2.75
C LEU A 119 15.27 -4.03 -1.75
N THR A 120 15.31 -2.82 -2.28
CA THR A 120 14.81 -1.62 -1.59
C THR A 120 13.45 -1.24 -2.14
N VAL A 121 12.48 -1.01 -1.24
CA VAL A 121 11.07 -0.79 -1.59
C VAL A 121 10.59 0.53 -1.01
N LEU A 122 9.88 1.33 -1.80
CA LEU A 122 9.17 2.53 -1.33
C LEU A 122 7.67 2.41 -1.60
N ASP A 123 6.85 2.75 -0.61
CA ASP A 123 5.45 3.14 -0.78
C ASP A 123 5.27 4.61 -0.38
N PRO A 124 5.12 5.54 -1.35
CA PRO A 124 4.97 6.96 -1.05
C PRO A 124 3.57 7.32 -0.57
N ALA A 125 2.60 6.40 -0.51
CA ALA A 125 1.30 6.66 0.10
C ALA A 125 0.85 5.40 0.84
N VAL A 126 1.60 5.08 1.90
CA VAL A 126 1.57 3.74 2.54
C VAL A 126 0.22 3.44 3.22
N GLY A 127 -0.55 4.46 3.59
CA GLY A 127 -1.81 4.30 4.32
C GLY A 127 -1.61 3.47 5.58
N THR A 128 -2.45 2.44 5.77
CA THR A 128 -2.30 1.50 6.89
C THR A 128 -1.17 0.48 6.69
N GLY A 129 -0.44 0.53 5.59
CA GLY A 129 0.68 -0.36 5.26
C GLY A 129 0.31 -1.75 4.74
N ASN A 130 -0.98 -2.09 4.59
CA ASN A 130 -1.37 -3.46 4.19
C ASN A 130 -0.78 -3.90 2.85
N LEU A 131 -0.72 -3.00 1.85
CA LEU A 131 -0.08 -3.30 0.57
C LEU A 131 1.40 -3.62 0.77
N LEU A 132 2.13 -2.72 1.42
CA LEU A 132 3.55 -2.86 1.72
C LEU A 132 3.83 -4.15 2.50
N PHE A 133 3.14 -4.41 3.62
CA PHE A 133 3.33 -5.62 4.41
C PHE A 133 3.01 -6.90 3.64
N THR A 134 1.98 -6.88 2.79
CA THR A 134 1.64 -8.02 1.94
C THR A 134 2.77 -8.33 0.96
N VAL A 135 3.35 -7.30 0.34
CA VAL A 135 4.50 -7.47 -0.56
C VAL A 135 5.71 -7.97 0.24
N LEU A 136 6.08 -7.32 1.34
CA LEU A 136 7.23 -7.69 2.18
C LEU A 136 7.12 -9.08 2.83
N ASN A 137 5.91 -9.63 3.01
CA ASN A 137 5.73 -11.00 3.49
C ASN A 137 5.96 -12.06 2.41
N GLN A 138 5.88 -11.66 1.15
CA GLN A 138 5.85 -12.58 0.00
C GLN A 138 7.05 -12.42 -0.93
N LEU A 139 7.93 -11.45 -0.68
CA LEU A 139 9.20 -11.34 -1.40
C LEU A 139 10.02 -12.62 -1.20
N SER A 140 10.46 -13.23 -2.31
CA SER A 140 11.35 -14.39 -2.27
C SER A 140 12.78 -14.02 -1.83
N GLU A 141 13.13 -12.75 -2.03
CA GLU A 141 14.46 -12.20 -1.84
C GLU A 141 14.56 -11.45 -0.50
N LYS A 142 15.80 -11.24 -0.04
CA LYS A 142 16.01 -10.45 1.16
C LYS A 142 15.60 -9.00 0.90
N THR A 143 14.74 -8.48 1.76
CA THR A 143 14.49 -7.03 1.78
C THR A 143 15.68 -6.37 2.46
N ALA A 144 16.32 -5.42 1.78
CA ALA A 144 17.41 -4.64 2.37
C ALA A 144 16.83 -3.52 3.24
N ASN A 145 16.17 -2.52 2.63
CA ASN A 145 15.48 -1.44 3.32
C ASN A 145 14.08 -1.22 2.71
N SER A 146 13.10 -0.88 3.53
CA SER A 146 11.76 -0.49 3.06
C SER A 146 11.36 0.87 3.64
N TYR A 147 10.64 1.65 2.85
CA TYR A 147 10.23 3.00 3.21
C TYR A 147 8.73 3.16 2.98
N GLY A 148 8.03 3.77 3.92
CA GLY A 148 6.63 4.13 3.80
C GLY A 148 6.42 5.60 4.16
N ILE A 149 5.63 6.32 3.37
CA ILE A 149 5.32 7.73 3.62
C ILE A 149 3.81 7.92 3.60
N GLU A 150 3.29 8.66 4.57
CA GLU A 150 1.88 8.98 4.67
C GLU A 150 1.71 10.35 5.35
N ILE A 151 0.69 11.09 4.92
CA ILE A 151 0.35 12.40 5.46
C ILE A 151 -0.72 12.32 6.56
N ASP A 152 -1.50 11.24 6.58
CA ASP A 152 -2.47 10.93 7.64
C ASP A 152 -1.79 10.22 8.82
N ASP A 153 -1.69 10.91 9.95
CA ASP A 153 -1.02 10.43 11.16
C ASP A 153 -1.67 9.16 11.74
N VAL A 154 -2.99 9.03 11.67
CA VAL A 154 -3.71 7.85 12.17
C VAL A 154 -3.40 6.62 11.32
N LEU A 155 -3.44 6.74 10.00
CA LEU A 155 -3.10 5.64 9.10
C LEU A 155 -1.64 5.22 9.28
N LEU A 156 -0.73 6.19 9.36
CA LEU A 156 0.69 5.93 9.58
C LEU A 156 0.96 5.27 10.94
N LYS A 157 0.29 5.69 12.02
CA LYS A 157 0.39 5.03 13.33
C LYS A 157 -0.06 3.56 13.28
N ILE A 158 -1.09 3.25 12.49
CA ILE A 158 -1.52 1.86 12.26
C ILE A 158 -0.45 1.08 11.48
N ALA A 159 0.19 1.69 10.49
CA ALA A 159 1.33 1.08 9.79
C ALA A 159 2.50 0.87 10.75
N TYR A 160 2.82 1.83 11.62
CA TYR A 160 3.86 1.73 12.64
C TYR A 160 3.61 0.60 13.64
N ALA A 161 2.39 0.48 14.17
CA ALA A 161 2.05 -0.60 15.09
C ALA A 161 2.20 -1.97 14.42
N GLN A 162 1.71 -2.12 13.19
CA GLN A 162 1.87 -3.35 12.42
C GLN A 162 3.35 -3.65 12.12
N ALA A 163 4.13 -2.67 11.66
CA ALA A 163 5.56 -2.83 11.39
C ALA A 163 6.29 -3.50 12.56
N ASN A 164 6.07 -2.97 13.77
CA ASN A 164 6.70 -3.45 14.98
C ASN A 164 6.18 -4.83 15.41
N LEU A 165 4.86 -5.04 15.42
CA LEU A 165 4.26 -6.33 15.79
C LEU A 165 4.64 -7.45 14.82
N LEU A 166 4.81 -7.11 13.53
CA LEU A 166 5.24 -8.02 12.48
C LEU A 166 6.77 -8.14 12.38
N LYS A 167 7.52 -7.43 13.24
CA LYS A 167 8.99 -7.38 13.27
C LYS A 167 9.58 -7.10 11.89
N LYS A 168 8.99 -6.14 11.17
CA LYS A 168 9.45 -5.69 9.86
C LYS A 168 10.34 -4.48 10.06
N GLU A 169 11.50 -4.52 9.41
CA GLU A 169 12.42 -3.40 9.34
C GLU A 169 11.98 -2.49 8.19
N LEU A 170 11.45 -1.31 8.54
CA LEU A 170 11.13 -0.25 7.60
C LEU A 170 11.21 1.12 8.29
N GLU A 171 11.44 2.15 7.48
CA GLU A 171 11.38 3.55 7.88
C GLU A 171 10.05 4.15 7.46
N LEU A 172 9.40 4.84 8.40
CA LEU A 172 8.09 5.46 8.21
C LEU A 172 8.20 6.97 8.39
N PHE A 173 7.71 7.72 7.40
CA PHE A 173 7.77 9.19 7.39
C PHE A 173 6.36 9.79 7.41
N HIS A 174 6.11 10.64 8.41
CA HIS A 174 4.90 11.44 8.48
C HIS A 174 5.13 12.77 7.77
N GLN A 175 4.87 12.81 6.46
CA GLN A 175 5.06 14.01 5.65
C GLN A 175 4.25 13.94 4.36
N ASP A 176 4.17 15.06 3.65
CA ASP A 176 3.69 15.08 2.28
C ASP A 176 4.74 14.45 1.34
N SER A 177 4.38 13.36 0.68
CA SER A 177 5.26 12.66 -0.23
C SER A 177 5.62 13.45 -1.50
N LEU A 178 4.85 14.50 -1.80
CA LEU A 178 5.12 15.40 -2.93
C LEU A 178 6.07 16.55 -2.56
N GLU A 179 6.53 16.61 -1.31
CA GLU A 179 7.66 17.45 -0.88
C GLU A 179 9.01 16.71 -1.04
N PRO A 180 10.16 17.39 -0.86
CA PRO A 180 11.47 16.74 -0.94
C PRO A 180 11.61 15.56 0.04
N LEU A 181 11.98 14.38 -0.47
CA LEU A 181 12.16 13.18 0.34
C LEU A 181 13.65 12.92 0.56
N PHE A 182 14.04 12.72 1.81
CA PHE A 182 15.41 12.36 2.19
C PHE A 182 15.58 10.84 2.21
N ILE A 183 15.26 10.19 1.09
CA ILE A 183 15.32 8.75 0.91
C ILE A 183 16.19 8.47 -0.32
N ASP A 184 17.16 7.56 -0.18
CA ASP A 184 17.98 7.12 -1.30
C ASP A 184 17.11 6.46 -2.39
N PRO A 185 17.43 6.63 -3.69
CA PRO A 185 16.66 6.00 -4.74
C PRO A 185 16.52 4.48 -4.54
N VAL A 186 15.32 3.95 -4.73
CA VAL A 186 14.97 2.55 -4.45
C VAL A 186 14.93 1.67 -5.71
N ASP A 187 15.01 0.35 -5.53
CA ASP A 187 14.90 -0.62 -6.63
C ASP A 187 13.46 -0.74 -7.15
N THR A 188 12.47 -0.62 -6.27
CA THR A 188 11.07 -0.69 -6.65
C THR A 188 10.17 0.25 -5.85
N VAL A 189 9.16 0.80 -6.52
CA VAL A 189 8.05 1.53 -5.89
C VAL A 189 6.77 0.73 -6.01
N ILE A 190 5.99 0.61 -4.94
CA ILE A 190 4.63 0.07 -4.95
C ILE A 190 3.70 1.13 -4.37
N CYS A 191 2.54 1.38 -4.97
CA CYS A 191 1.62 2.38 -4.42
C CYS A 191 0.20 2.19 -4.94
N ASP A 192 -0.79 2.28 -4.05
CA ASP A 192 -2.16 2.58 -4.46
C ASP A 192 -2.35 4.11 -4.50
N LEU A 193 -2.39 4.69 -5.69
CA LEU A 193 -2.26 6.13 -5.85
C LEU A 193 -3.49 6.88 -5.27
N PRO A 194 -3.26 7.94 -4.46
CA PRO A 194 -4.30 8.89 -4.10
C PRO A 194 -4.81 9.63 -5.34
N VAL A 195 -6.12 9.54 -5.62
CA VAL A 195 -6.74 10.18 -6.80
C VAL A 195 -7.47 11.45 -6.38
N GLY A 196 -7.18 12.56 -7.06
CA GLY A 196 -7.75 13.86 -6.76
C GLY A 196 -6.80 15.01 -7.12
N TYR A 197 -7.10 16.19 -6.60
CA TYR A 197 -6.26 17.38 -6.72
C TYR A 197 -5.26 17.46 -5.59
N TYR A 198 -4.04 17.89 -5.91
CA TYR A 198 -3.04 18.27 -4.92
C TYR A 198 -3.29 19.72 -4.50
N PRO A 199 -3.45 20.02 -3.20
CA PRO A 199 -3.88 21.35 -2.76
C PRO A 199 -2.74 22.39 -2.72
N ASN A 200 -1.48 21.97 -2.76
CA ASN A 200 -0.33 22.87 -2.67
C ASN A 200 0.22 23.18 -4.08
N ASP A 201 -0.30 24.23 -4.70
CA ASP A 201 0.11 24.64 -6.05
C ASP A 201 1.57 25.11 -6.10
N GLU A 202 2.08 25.75 -5.04
CA GLU A 202 3.49 26.17 -4.96
C GLU A 202 4.43 24.97 -4.96
N GLY A 203 4.10 23.92 -4.21
CA GLY A 203 4.84 22.65 -4.23
C GLY A 203 4.80 21.96 -5.59
N ALA A 204 3.66 22.04 -6.29
CA ALA A 204 3.50 21.46 -7.63
C ALA A 204 4.44 22.10 -8.66
N GLU A 205 4.90 23.34 -8.48
CA GLU A 205 5.85 23.99 -9.40
C GLU A 205 7.19 23.25 -9.56
N ALA A 206 7.55 22.38 -8.61
CA ALA A 206 8.74 21.54 -8.68
C ALA A 206 8.60 20.31 -9.62
N PHE A 207 7.43 20.14 -10.25
CA PHE A 207 7.08 18.97 -11.04
C PHE A 207 6.90 19.29 -12.53
N GLU A 208 7.42 18.40 -13.40
CA GLU A 208 7.19 18.44 -14.85
C GLU A 208 5.69 18.24 -15.17
N LEU A 209 4.99 17.46 -14.35
CA LEU A 209 3.57 17.12 -14.47
C LEU A 209 2.62 18.13 -13.81
N LYS A 210 3.10 19.29 -13.37
CA LYS A 210 2.23 20.34 -12.86
C LYS A 210 1.16 20.73 -13.88
N ALA A 211 -0.04 21.06 -13.42
CA ALA A 211 -1.10 21.59 -14.27
C ALA A 211 -0.69 22.95 -14.88
N ASP A 212 -1.15 23.23 -16.09
CA ASP A 212 -1.00 24.57 -16.69
C ASP A 212 -1.99 25.57 -16.08
N GLU A 213 -3.18 25.10 -15.69
CA GLU A 213 -4.23 25.88 -15.07
C GLU A 213 -4.88 25.09 -13.92
N GLY A 214 -5.18 25.78 -12.81
CA GLY A 214 -5.79 25.18 -11.63
C GLY A 214 -4.89 24.18 -10.90
N HIS A 215 -5.50 23.30 -10.11
CA HIS A 215 -4.77 22.34 -9.30
C HIS A 215 -4.21 21.17 -10.10
N SER A 216 -3.00 20.75 -9.75
CA SER A 216 -2.38 19.55 -10.30
C SER A 216 -3.07 18.28 -9.80
N PHE A 217 -3.13 17.24 -10.64
CA PHE A 217 -3.62 15.94 -10.20
C PHE A 217 -2.59 15.23 -9.31
N ALA A 218 -2.98 14.93 -8.06
CA ALA A 218 -2.10 14.30 -7.08
C ALA A 218 -1.49 12.98 -7.61
N HIS A 219 -2.32 12.09 -8.15
CA HIS A 219 -1.88 10.84 -8.79
C HIS A 219 -0.87 11.02 -9.93
N HIS A 220 -0.89 12.14 -10.68
CA HIS A 220 0.16 12.42 -11.67
C HIS A 220 1.48 12.79 -10.98
N LEU A 221 1.42 13.68 -9.99
CA LEU A 221 2.59 14.11 -9.23
C LEU A 221 3.23 12.94 -8.46
N PHE A 222 2.42 12.04 -7.88
CA PHE A 222 2.90 10.82 -7.24
C PHE A 222 3.67 9.91 -8.21
N ILE A 223 3.19 9.76 -9.45
CA ILE A 223 3.92 8.99 -10.47
C ILE A 223 5.28 9.64 -10.76
N GLU A 224 5.32 10.95 -10.97
CA GLU A 224 6.59 11.66 -11.21
C GLU A 224 7.54 11.54 -10.01
N GLN A 225 7.06 11.77 -8.80
CA GLN A 225 7.85 11.68 -7.57
C GLN A 225 8.45 10.28 -7.39
N SER A 226 7.63 9.26 -7.63
CA SER A 226 8.05 7.87 -7.55
C SER A 226 9.11 7.54 -8.60
N VAL A 227 8.95 8.04 -9.83
CA VAL A 227 9.96 7.90 -10.89
C VAL A 227 11.25 8.63 -10.51
N LYS A 228 11.19 9.83 -9.90
CA LYS A 228 12.37 10.54 -9.39
C LYS A 228 13.16 9.68 -8.39
N HIS A 229 12.46 9.05 -7.44
CA HIS A 229 13.05 8.23 -6.37
C HIS A 229 13.28 6.75 -6.74
N THR A 230 13.07 6.35 -7.99
CA THR A 230 13.43 5.00 -8.46
C THR A 230 14.84 5.01 -9.06
N LYS A 231 15.65 3.98 -8.82
CA LYS A 231 16.95 3.79 -9.49
C LYS A 231 16.74 3.63 -11.00
N PRO A 232 17.68 4.06 -11.87
CA PRO A 232 17.62 3.75 -13.30
C PRO A 232 17.44 2.23 -13.51
N GLY A 233 16.46 1.84 -14.33
CA GLY A 233 16.09 0.45 -14.56
C GLY A 233 15.21 -0.21 -13.49
N GLY A 234 14.95 0.47 -12.36
CA GLY A 234 14.01 0.01 -11.34
C GLY A 234 12.55 0.04 -11.82
N TYR A 235 11.69 -0.71 -11.12
CA TYR A 235 10.30 -0.90 -11.50
C TYR A 235 9.34 -0.18 -10.56
N LEU A 236 8.18 0.20 -11.07
CA LEU A 236 7.13 0.87 -10.31
C LEU A 236 5.80 0.16 -10.57
N PHE A 237 5.06 -0.15 -9.51
CA PHE A 237 3.79 -0.85 -9.56
C PHE A 237 2.72 0.03 -8.93
N PHE A 238 1.86 0.58 -9.77
CA PHE A 238 0.81 1.50 -9.34
C PHE A 238 -0.56 0.87 -9.50
N MET A 239 -1.40 1.02 -8.49
CA MET A 239 -2.85 0.99 -8.75
C MET A 239 -3.28 2.38 -9.19
N ILE A 240 -3.87 2.45 -10.38
CA ILE A 240 -4.26 3.69 -11.04
C ILE A 240 -5.76 3.70 -11.35
N PRO A 241 -6.42 4.87 -11.40
CA PRO A 241 -7.77 4.94 -11.96
C PRO A 241 -7.75 4.54 -13.43
N ASN A 242 -8.78 3.86 -13.91
CA ASN A 242 -8.86 3.43 -15.32
C ASN A 242 -8.81 4.61 -16.31
N GLN A 243 -9.24 5.80 -15.89
CA GLN A 243 -9.30 7.01 -16.69
C GLN A 243 -8.00 7.85 -16.63
N LEU A 244 -6.89 7.30 -16.11
CA LEU A 244 -5.61 8.03 -15.98
C LEU A 244 -5.19 8.75 -17.28
N PHE A 245 -5.41 8.13 -18.43
CA PHE A 245 -4.99 8.66 -19.74
C PHE A 245 -6.08 9.47 -20.47
N GLU A 246 -7.22 9.71 -19.84
CA GLU A 246 -8.40 10.39 -20.41
C GLU A 246 -8.63 11.78 -19.76
N SER A 247 -7.82 12.16 -18.77
CA SER A 247 -7.96 13.42 -18.05
C SER A 247 -7.47 14.64 -18.86
N SER A 248 -7.88 15.84 -18.43
CA SER A 248 -7.44 17.11 -19.03
C SER A 248 -5.92 17.33 -18.94
N GLN A 249 -5.24 16.70 -17.98
CA GLN A 249 -3.78 16.79 -17.79
C GLN A 249 -3.04 15.58 -18.40
N SER A 250 -3.73 14.72 -19.16
CA SER A 250 -3.17 13.44 -19.64
C SER A 250 -2.09 13.57 -20.71
N ASP A 251 -2.05 14.67 -21.48
CA ASP A 251 -1.06 14.84 -22.54
C ASP A 251 0.35 15.06 -21.98
N LYS A 252 0.48 15.84 -20.90
CA LYS A 252 1.75 15.95 -20.15
C LYS A 252 2.18 14.60 -19.58
N LEU A 253 1.24 13.83 -19.03
CA LEU A 253 1.53 12.50 -18.50
C LEU A 253 2.06 11.56 -19.59
N LYS A 254 1.42 11.53 -20.77
CA LYS A 254 1.87 10.72 -21.92
C LYS A 254 3.27 11.10 -22.38
N GLN A 255 3.56 12.41 -22.42
CA GLN A 255 4.89 12.91 -22.79
C GLN A 255 5.94 12.53 -21.74
N PHE A 256 5.65 12.73 -20.45
CA PHE A 256 6.52 12.27 -19.36
C PHE A 256 6.78 10.76 -19.43
N PHE A 257 5.75 9.97 -19.74
CA PHE A 257 5.89 8.52 -19.86
C PHE A 257 6.82 8.16 -21.01
N LYS A 258 6.61 8.79 -22.18
CA LYS A 258 7.45 8.62 -23.36
C LYS A 258 8.90 8.97 -23.08
N ASP A 259 9.17 9.96 -22.23
CA ASP A 259 10.53 10.44 -21.99
C ASP A 259 11.24 9.67 -20.89
N LYS A 260 10.56 9.36 -19.78
CA LYS A 260 11.20 8.92 -18.53
C LYS A 260 11.07 7.43 -18.22
N VAL A 261 10.08 6.73 -18.78
CA VAL A 261 9.79 5.33 -18.42
C VAL A 261 9.52 4.43 -19.63
N HIS A 262 9.55 3.12 -19.39
CA HIS A 262 8.96 2.11 -20.26
C HIS A 262 7.70 1.55 -19.60
N ILE A 263 6.57 1.59 -20.31
CA ILE A 263 5.35 0.91 -19.86
C ILE A 263 5.54 -0.58 -20.12
N ASN A 264 5.43 -1.39 -19.06
CA ASN A 264 5.58 -2.84 -19.15
C ASN A 264 4.24 -3.56 -19.16
N ALA A 265 3.33 -3.17 -18.27
CA ALA A 265 2.01 -3.78 -18.19
C ALA A 265 0.94 -2.77 -17.79
N LEU A 266 -0.28 -3.01 -18.28
CA LEU A 266 -1.51 -2.37 -17.81
C LEU A 266 -2.58 -3.46 -17.67
N LEU A 267 -2.92 -3.77 -16.42
CA LEU A 267 -3.75 -4.90 -16.05
C LEU A 267 -5.03 -4.38 -15.38
N GLN A 268 -6.17 -4.45 -16.07
CA GLN A 268 -7.43 -4.00 -15.52
C GLN A 268 -7.92 -4.98 -14.45
N LEU A 269 -8.17 -4.49 -13.24
CA LEU A 269 -8.68 -5.33 -12.14
C LEU A 269 -10.18 -5.63 -12.35
N PRO A 270 -10.67 -6.79 -11.89
CA PRO A 270 -12.08 -7.13 -12.03
C PRO A 270 -12.94 -6.18 -11.20
N LYS A 271 -13.97 -5.63 -11.83
CA LYS A 271 -14.88 -4.64 -11.22
C LYS A 271 -15.51 -5.10 -9.91
N SER A 272 -15.72 -6.42 -9.76
CA SER A 272 -16.34 -7.03 -8.58
C SER A 272 -15.56 -6.84 -7.26
N ILE A 273 -14.30 -6.38 -7.32
CA ILE A 273 -13.51 -6.08 -6.12
C ILE A 273 -13.87 -4.70 -5.54
N PHE A 274 -14.37 -3.80 -6.38
CA PHE A 274 -14.67 -2.43 -5.98
C PHE A 274 -16.14 -2.31 -5.60
N LYS A 275 -16.42 -1.53 -4.55
CA LYS A 275 -17.81 -1.23 -4.14
C LYS A 275 -18.55 -0.42 -5.22
N ASP A 276 -17.82 0.43 -5.95
CA ASP A 276 -18.34 1.25 -7.03
C ASP A 276 -17.44 1.06 -8.28
N GLU A 277 -18.07 0.80 -9.43
CA GLU A 277 -17.36 0.67 -10.70
C GLU A 277 -16.65 1.96 -11.12
N ALA A 278 -17.13 3.13 -10.69
CA ALA A 278 -16.47 4.41 -10.93
C ALA A 278 -15.09 4.51 -10.27
N HIS A 279 -14.83 3.67 -9.26
CA HIS A 279 -13.54 3.56 -8.58
C HIS A 279 -12.75 2.32 -9.05
N ALA A 280 -13.14 1.68 -10.15
CA ALA A 280 -12.38 0.58 -10.70
C ALA A 280 -10.97 1.04 -11.11
N LYS A 281 -9.97 0.29 -10.65
CA LYS A 281 -8.55 0.58 -10.88
C LYS A 281 -7.92 -0.45 -11.82
N SER A 282 -6.76 -0.09 -12.36
CA SER A 282 -5.85 -0.98 -13.07
C SER A 282 -4.51 -1.03 -12.34
N ILE A 283 -3.74 -2.09 -12.54
CA ILE A 283 -2.33 -2.13 -12.15
C ILE A 283 -1.49 -1.69 -13.35
N LEU A 284 -0.73 -0.61 -13.18
CA LEU A 284 0.24 -0.12 -14.14
C LEU A 284 1.64 -0.50 -13.67
N VAL A 285 2.40 -1.16 -14.54
CA VAL A 285 3.81 -1.49 -14.29
C VAL A 285 4.69 -0.65 -15.19
N LEU A 286 5.53 0.18 -14.59
CA LEU A 286 6.51 1.03 -15.27
C LEU A 286 7.93 0.56 -14.95
N GLN A 287 8.87 0.86 -15.84
CA GLN A 287 10.30 0.76 -15.57
C GLN A 287 10.93 2.12 -15.81
N LYS A 288 11.66 2.67 -14.84
CA LYS A 288 12.42 3.90 -15.07
C LYS A 288 13.50 3.65 -16.10
N LYS A 289 13.61 4.53 -17.11
CA LYS A 289 14.67 4.40 -18.11
C LYS A 289 16.06 4.54 -17.48
N GLY A 290 16.98 3.73 -17.97
CA GLY A 290 18.42 3.81 -17.72
C GLY A 290 19.16 3.49 -19.02
N GLU A 291 20.50 3.54 -18.98
CA GLU A 291 21.33 3.31 -20.17
C GLU A 291 21.09 1.94 -20.81
N GLU A 292 20.85 0.92 -19.99
CA GLU A 292 20.69 -0.48 -20.42
C GLU A 292 19.22 -0.93 -20.57
N THR A 293 18.26 -0.07 -20.26
CA THR A 293 16.85 -0.47 -20.29
C THR A 293 16.29 -0.44 -21.69
N LYS A 294 15.41 -1.40 -22.02
CA LYS A 294 14.68 -1.44 -23.28
C LYS A 294 13.19 -1.55 -23.00
N ALA A 295 12.39 -0.83 -23.79
CA ALA A 295 10.96 -1.04 -23.80
C ALA A 295 10.64 -2.49 -24.21
N PRO A 296 9.61 -3.13 -23.64
CA PRO A 296 9.16 -4.41 -24.15
C PRO A 296 8.68 -4.26 -25.59
N SER A 297 8.84 -5.32 -26.38
CA SER A 297 8.37 -5.34 -27.77
C SER A 297 6.85 -5.20 -27.85
N GLN A 298 6.16 -5.68 -26.82
CA GLN A 298 4.72 -5.55 -26.64
C GLN A 298 4.40 -5.30 -25.16
N ILE A 299 3.60 -4.27 -24.89
CA ILE A 299 3.08 -4.01 -23.54
C ILE A 299 2.12 -5.15 -23.16
N LEU A 300 2.24 -5.68 -21.95
CA LEU A 300 1.28 -6.65 -21.40
C LEU A 300 -0.04 -5.94 -21.07
N LEU A 301 -1.04 -6.11 -21.92
CA LEU A 301 -2.39 -5.62 -21.71
C LEU A 301 -3.32 -6.79 -21.39
N ALA A 302 -3.99 -6.76 -20.25
CA ALA A 302 -4.93 -7.82 -19.87
C ALA A 302 -6.06 -7.30 -18.98
N ASN A 303 -7.24 -7.91 -19.13
CA ASN A 303 -8.35 -7.74 -18.20
C ASN A 303 -8.36 -8.94 -17.25
N LEU A 304 -8.08 -8.69 -15.98
CA LEU A 304 -8.04 -9.74 -14.98
C LEU A 304 -9.47 -10.21 -14.69
N PRO A 305 -9.71 -11.53 -14.68
CA PRO A 305 -11.00 -12.08 -14.32
C PRO A 305 -11.17 -11.97 -12.80
N SER A 306 -12.36 -12.31 -12.29
CA SER A 306 -12.55 -12.41 -10.84
C SER A 306 -11.49 -13.32 -10.23
N PHE A 307 -10.82 -12.84 -9.18
CA PHE A 307 -9.81 -13.63 -8.46
C PHE A 307 -10.38 -14.90 -7.81
N SER A 308 -11.70 -14.98 -7.62
CA SER A 308 -12.38 -16.20 -7.16
C SER A 308 -12.56 -17.25 -8.27
N ASN A 309 -12.37 -16.90 -9.54
CA ASN A 309 -12.56 -17.81 -10.66
C ASN A 309 -11.23 -18.45 -11.08
N GLN A 310 -10.95 -19.63 -10.52
CA GLN A 310 -9.65 -20.29 -10.63
C GLN A 310 -9.21 -20.55 -12.08
N LYS A 311 -10.10 -21.07 -12.94
CA LYS A 311 -9.71 -21.49 -14.30
C LYS A 311 -9.29 -20.31 -15.19
N PRO A 312 -10.10 -19.25 -15.37
CA PRO A 312 -9.68 -18.07 -16.12
C PRO A 312 -8.47 -17.35 -15.53
N MET A 313 -8.32 -17.36 -14.19
CA MET A 313 -7.12 -16.84 -13.54
C MET A 313 -5.87 -17.61 -13.96
N LEU A 314 -5.91 -18.95 -13.94
CA LEU A 314 -4.79 -19.79 -14.40
C LEU A 314 -4.43 -19.54 -15.87
N ASP A 315 -5.44 -19.38 -16.73
CA ASP A 315 -5.23 -19.11 -18.15
C ASP A 315 -4.50 -17.76 -18.37
N ILE A 316 -4.89 -16.72 -17.63
CA ILE A 316 -4.22 -15.41 -17.69
C ILE A 316 -2.82 -15.47 -17.09
N MET A 317 -2.61 -16.17 -15.97
CA MET A 317 -1.27 -16.34 -15.40
C MET A 317 -0.33 -17.07 -16.38
N ALA A 318 -0.82 -18.07 -17.12
CA ALA A 318 -0.02 -18.76 -18.15
C ALA A 318 0.35 -17.85 -19.32
N GLN A 319 -0.55 -16.94 -19.73
CA GLN A 319 -0.26 -15.92 -20.75
C GLN A 319 0.80 -14.93 -20.26
N MET A 320 0.68 -14.47 -19.00
CA MET A 320 1.67 -13.59 -18.38
C MET A 320 3.04 -14.26 -18.27
N ASP A 321 3.11 -15.52 -17.84
CA ASP A 321 4.36 -16.29 -17.77
C ASP A 321 5.01 -16.45 -19.16
N THR A 322 4.20 -16.58 -20.21
CA THR A 322 4.69 -16.61 -21.60
C THR A 322 5.26 -15.25 -22.01
N TRP A 323 4.58 -14.16 -21.64
CA TRP A 323 5.04 -12.80 -21.87
C TRP A 323 6.36 -12.53 -21.14
N PHE A 324 6.45 -12.90 -19.85
CA PHE A 324 7.67 -12.76 -19.06
C PHE A 324 8.84 -13.45 -19.74
N LYS A 325 8.73 -14.74 -20.09
CA LYS A 325 9.82 -15.48 -20.77
C LYS A 325 10.28 -14.87 -22.09
N LYS A 326 9.42 -14.10 -22.76
CA LYS A 326 9.72 -13.46 -24.04
C LYS A 326 10.38 -12.09 -23.86
N GLU A 327 9.94 -11.33 -22.85
CA GLU A 327 10.27 -9.91 -22.69
C GLU A 327 11.19 -9.61 -21.48
N LYS A 328 11.42 -10.60 -20.59
CA LYS A 328 12.20 -10.50 -19.34
C LYS A 328 13.12 -11.70 -19.19
#